data_AF-A0A2E9BE63-F1
#
_entry.id   AF-A0A2E9BE63-F1
#
_cell.length_a   1.000
_cell.length_b   1.000
_cell.length_c   1.000
_cell.angle_alpha   90.00
_cell.angle_beta   90.00
_cell.angle_gamma   90.00
#
_symmetry.space_group_name_H-M   'P 1'
#
loop_
_entity.id
_entity.type
_entity.pdbx_description
1 polymer ?
#
loop_
_entity_poly.entity_id
_entity_poly.type
_entity_poly.pdbx_seq_one_letter_code
_entity_poly.pdbx_strand_id
1 'polypeptide(L)'
;MLEEIKINDTICVKLMSVFISNKAKERTKNFWFGLAIPIVVGVGTSLFSMSFWMMNGESIANDEYAISDYFFGTFYISGVLIIWPLLAWLLLQRANKSQILGYREGCRMSIKIYIGLIIFIIISNLSAFFFFGERM
;
A
#
# COMPACT_ATOMS: atom_id res chain seq x y z
N MET A 1 -32.25 -34.00 -28.83
CA MET A 1 -31.92 -32.72 -29.50
C MET A 1 -31.88 -31.53 -28.53
N LEU A 2 -32.70 -31.47 -27.47
CA LEU A 2 -32.61 -30.43 -26.42
C LEU A 2 -31.54 -30.71 -25.34
N GLU A 3 -31.14 -31.98 -25.13
CA GLU A 3 -30.10 -32.33 -24.14
C GLU A 3 -28.67 -32.02 -24.62
N GLU A 4 -28.38 -32.14 -25.92
CA GLU A 4 -27.03 -31.87 -26.44
C GLU A 4 -26.66 -30.38 -26.38
N ILE A 5 -27.64 -29.48 -26.53
CA ILE A 5 -27.41 -28.03 -26.48
C ILE A 5 -27.02 -27.61 -25.04
N LYS A 6 -27.67 -28.20 -24.02
CA LYS A 6 -27.43 -27.87 -22.62
C LYS A 6 -26.05 -28.33 -22.12
N ILE A 7 -25.54 -29.44 -22.66
CA ILE A 7 -24.21 -29.96 -22.35
C ILE A 7 -23.12 -29.05 -22.94
N ASN A 8 -23.32 -28.58 -24.17
CA ASN A 8 -22.33 -27.74 -24.86
C ASN A 8 -22.18 -26.35 -24.21
N ASP A 9 -23.28 -25.73 -23.79
CA ASP A 9 -23.24 -24.43 -23.10
C ASP A 9 -22.61 -24.54 -21.70
N THR A 10 -22.89 -25.63 -20.98
CA THR A 10 -22.30 -25.85 -19.65
C THR A 10 -20.79 -26.10 -19.74
N ILE A 11 -20.32 -26.78 -20.79
CA ILE A 11 -18.89 -27.01 -21.05
C ILE A 11 -18.20 -25.69 -21.46
N CYS A 12 -18.82 -24.89 -22.32
CA CYS A 12 -18.28 -23.58 -22.72
C CYS A 12 -18.14 -22.62 -21.53
N VAL A 13 -19.14 -22.52 -20.64
CA VAL A 13 -19.07 -21.68 -19.44
C VAL A 13 -18.00 -22.18 -18.46
N LYS A 14 -17.86 -23.50 -18.30
CA LYS A 14 -16.86 -24.11 -17.41
C LYS A 14 -15.44 -23.97 -17.96
N LEU A 15 -15.24 -24.05 -19.29
CA LEU A 15 -13.96 -23.75 -19.94
C LEU A 15 -13.59 -22.27 -19.81
N MET A 16 -14.56 -21.37 -20.02
CA MET A 16 -14.33 -19.92 -19.96
C MET A 16 -14.01 -19.44 -18.53
N SER A 17 -14.55 -20.12 -17.50
CA SER A 17 -14.20 -19.91 -16.09
C SER A 17 -12.82 -20.46 -15.69
N VAL A 18 -12.31 -21.48 -16.38
CA VAL A 18 -11.03 -22.15 -16.07
C VAL A 18 -9.85 -21.54 -16.86
N PHE A 19 -10.14 -20.80 -17.93
CA PHE A 19 -9.16 -20.11 -18.77
C PHE A 19 -8.97 -18.62 -18.46
N ILE A 20 -9.18 -18.17 -17.21
CA ILE A 20 -8.28 -17.14 -16.67
C ILE A 20 -6.91 -17.81 -16.63
N SER A 21 -6.18 -17.73 -17.75
CA SER A 21 -4.95 -18.49 -17.95
C SER A 21 -4.06 -18.32 -16.70
N ASN A 22 -3.42 -19.40 -16.24
CA ASN A 22 -2.50 -19.32 -15.10
C ASN A 22 -1.48 -18.17 -15.26
N LYS A 23 -1.14 -17.80 -16.50
CA LYS A 23 -0.35 -16.61 -16.85
C LYS A 23 -1.01 -15.28 -16.46
N ALA A 24 -2.31 -15.10 -16.69
CA ALA A 24 -3.05 -13.91 -16.26
C ALA A 24 -3.12 -13.82 -14.73
N LYS A 25 -3.34 -14.96 -14.04
CA LYS A 25 -3.34 -15.06 -12.58
C LYS A 25 -1.97 -14.78 -11.96
N GLU A 26 -0.89 -15.26 -12.57
CA GLU A 26 0.48 -14.94 -12.14
C GLU A 26 0.85 -13.48 -12.38
N ARG A 27 0.43 -12.91 -13.52
CA ARG A 27 0.68 -11.49 -13.82
C ARG A 27 -0.03 -10.57 -12.82
N THR A 28 -1.30 -10.85 -12.51
CA THR A 28 -2.04 -10.07 -11.50
C THR A 28 -1.48 -10.29 -10.11
N LYS A 29 -1.08 -11.51 -9.74
CA LYS A 29 -0.37 -11.77 -8.48
C LYS A 29 0.88 -10.90 -8.36
N ASN A 30 1.75 -10.92 -9.36
CA ASN A 30 2.99 -10.14 -9.34
C ASN A 30 2.73 -8.62 -9.30
N PHE A 31 1.66 -8.16 -9.93
CA PHE A 31 1.19 -6.77 -9.82
C PHE A 31 0.79 -6.41 -8.39
N TRP A 32 -0.06 -7.22 -7.75
CA TRP A 32 -0.46 -7.00 -6.36
C TRP A 32 0.70 -7.09 -5.39
N PHE A 33 1.70 -7.94 -5.65
CA PHE A 33 2.92 -7.96 -4.83
C PHE A 33 3.71 -6.65 -4.95
N GLY A 34 3.95 -6.15 -6.16
CA GLY A 34 4.64 -4.88 -6.37
C GLY A 34 3.87 -3.66 -5.84
N LEU A 35 2.54 -3.75 -5.81
CA LEU A 35 1.65 -2.70 -5.30
C LEU A 35 1.48 -2.75 -3.79
N ALA A 36 1.09 -3.89 -3.24
CA ALA A 36 0.60 -4.00 -1.86
C ALA A 36 1.73 -4.08 -0.84
N ILE A 37 2.89 -4.68 -1.16
CA ILE A 37 3.98 -4.81 -0.17
C ILE A 37 4.45 -3.43 0.32
N PRO A 38 4.80 -2.46 -0.54
CA PRO A 38 5.24 -1.15 -0.08
C PRO A 38 4.18 -0.43 0.78
N ILE A 39 2.90 -0.57 0.39
CA ILE A 39 1.76 0.02 1.10
C ILE A 39 1.64 -0.58 2.50
N VAL A 40 1.56 -1.91 2.59
CA VAL A 40 1.35 -2.61 3.86
C VAL A 40 2.53 -2.41 4.80
N VAL A 41 3.77 -2.41 4.28
CA VAL A 41 4.96 -2.18 5.11
C VAL A 41 5.00 -0.73 5.59
N GLY A 42 4.78 0.24 4.71
CA GLY A 42 4.82 1.66 5.06
C GLY A 42 3.71 2.07 6.04
N VAL A 43 2.45 1.75 5.71
CA VAL A 43 1.30 2.05 6.58
C VAL A 43 1.35 1.21 7.85
N GLY A 44 1.73 -0.07 7.74
CA GLY A 44 1.82 -0.97 8.89
C GLY A 44 2.86 -0.53 9.90
N THR A 45 4.04 -0.09 9.46
CA THR A 45 5.07 0.48 10.36
C THR A 45 4.56 1.73 11.07
N SER A 46 3.88 2.63 10.35
CA SER A 46 3.28 3.81 10.97
C SER A 46 2.20 3.45 12.00
N LEU A 47 1.22 2.61 11.64
CA LEU A 47 0.13 2.22 12.54
C LEU A 47 0.62 1.44 13.76
N PHE A 48 1.59 0.54 13.57
CA PHE A 48 2.20 -0.21 14.67
C PHE A 48 2.89 0.74 15.65
N SER A 49 3.68 1.68 15.13
CA SER A 49 4.38 2.66 15.95
C SER A 49 3.42 3.57 16.72
N MET A 50 2.35 4.03 16.05
CA MET A 50 1.29 4.83 16.69
C MET A 50 0.56 4.04 17.79
N SER A 51 0.21 2.78 17.53
CA SER A 51 -0.49 1.93 18.50
C SER A 51 0.38 1.71 19.74
N PHE A 52 1.68 1.46 19.54
CA PHE A 52 2.63 1.31 20.63
C PHE A 52 2.75 2.61 21.44
N TRP A 53 2.79 3.76 20.76
CA TRP A 53 2.87 5.06 21.42
C TRP A 53 1.60 5.37 22.24
N MET A 54 0.41 5.10 21.71
CA MET A 54 -0.85 5.31 22.42
C MET A 54 -1.03 4.38 23.63
N MET A 55 -0.60 3.13 23.53
CA MET A 55 -0.72 2.15 24.63
C MET A 55 0.20 2.46 25.82
N ASN A 56 1.34 3.10 25.57
CA ASN A 56 2.32 3.46 26.60
C ASN A 56 2.24 4.95 26.98
N GLY A 57 1.25 5.67 26.44
CA GLY A 57 1.16 7.12 26.50
C GLY A 57 0.85 7.71 27.88
N GLU A 58 0.33 6.93 28.83
CA GLU A 58 0.13 7.40 30.20
C GLU A 58 1.45 7.59 30.97
N SER A 59 2.58 7.13 30.41
CA SER A 59 3.93 7.34 30.97
C SER A 59 4.64 8.61 30.44
N ILE A 60 4.00 9.38 29.55
CA ILE A 60 4.60 10.51 28.79
C ILE A 60 5.07 11.69 29.68
N ALA A 61 4.65 11.75 30.94
CA ALA A 61 5.11 12.77 31.89
C ALA A 61 6.42 12.41 32.62
N ASN A 62 6.94 11.19 32.45
CA ASN A 62 8.18 10.75 33.07
C ASN A 62 9.32 10.77 32.04
N ASP A 63 10.32 11.61 32.31
CA ASP A 63 11.52 11.84 31.48
C ASP A 63 12.31 10.55 31.14
N GLU A 64 12.08 9.47 31.92
CA GLU A 64 12.71 8.15 31.73
C GLU A 64 12.39 7.48 30.37
N TYR A 65 11.32 7.88 29.69
CA TYR A 65 10.88 7.26 28.43
C TYR A 65 10.99 8.18 27.19
N ALA A 66 11.64 9.32 27.32
CA ALA A 66 11.81 10.29 26.24
C ALA A 66 12.47 9.65 24.99
N ILE A 67 13.48 8.79 25.18
CA ILE A 67 14.19 8.13 24.07
C ILE A 67 13.26 7.18 23.30
N SER A 68 12.43 6.39 23.99
CA SER A 68 11.45 5.51 23.33
C SER A 68 10.41 6.31 22.56
N ASP A 69 9.94 7.43 23.09
CA ASP A 69 8.97 8.29 22.42
C ASP A 69 9.53 8.90 21.13
N TYR A 70 10.76 9.40 21.15
CA TYR A 70 11.42 9.89 19.93
C TYR A 70 11.61 8.78 18.91
N PHE A 71 11.94 7.56 19.35
CA PHE A 71 12.09 6.40 18.47
C PHE A 71 10.76 6.07 17.76
N PHE A 72 9.69 5.82 18.51
CA PHE A 72 8.39 5.46 17.93
C PHE A 72 7.75 6.62 17.15
N GLY A 73 7.93 7.86 17.57
CA GLY A 73 7.51 9.04 16.79
C GLY A 73 8.21 9.11 15.43
N THR A 74 9.52 8.82 15.40
CA THR A 74 10.29 8.78 14.14
C THR A 74 9.80 7.65 13.22
N PHE A 75 9.53 6.46 13.75
CA PHE A 75 8.99 5.34 12.97
C PHE A 75 7.57 5.59 12.46
N TYR A 76 6.75 6.30 13.25
CA TYR A 76 5.42 6.73 12.84
C TYR A 76 5.47 7.60 11.58
N ILE A 77 6.33 8.63 11.59
CA ILE A 77 6.48 9.56 10.47
C ILE A 77 7.18 8.88 9.28
N SER A 78 8.28 8.17 9.54
CA SER A 78 9.11 7.57 8.49
C SER A 78 8.48 6.38 7.78
N GLY A 79 7.51 5.68 8.39
CA GLY A 79 6.83 4.55 7.77
C GLY A 79 6.18 4.90 6.43
N VAL A 80 5.28 5.87 6.43
CA VAL A 80 4.62 6.34 5.20
C VAL A 80 5.57 7.19 4.34
N LEU A 81 6.36 8.10 4.92
CA LEU A 81 7.14 9.08 4.15
C LEU A 81 8.42 8.51 3.52
N ILE A 82 9.07 7.54 4.16
CA ILE A 82 10.39 7.05 3.75
C ILE A 82 10.30 5.57 3.38
N ILE A 83 9.77 4.73 4.27
CA ILE A 83 9.79 3.27 4.09
C ILE A 83 8.95 2.87 2.87
N TRP A 84 7.75 3.43 2.71
CA TRP A 84 6.89 3.13 1.56
C TRP A 84 7.56 3.45 0.20
N PRO A 85 7.97 4.70 -0.12
CA PRO A 85 8.57 4.99 -1.42
C PRO A 85 9.89 4.26 -1.64
N LEU A 86 10.69 4.05 -0.58
CA LEU A 86 11.95 3.33 -0.66
C LEU A 86 11.75 1.85 -0.98
N LEU A 87 10.78 1.19 -0.35
CA LEU A 87 10.43 -0.20 -0.69
C LEU A 87 9.91 -0.29 -2.13
N ALA A 88 8.99 0.60 -2.52
CA ALA A 88 8.46 0.62 -3.88
C ALA A 88 9.57 0.81 -4.93
N TRP A 89 10.56 1.65 -4.63
CA TRP A 89 11.72 1.88 -5.47
C TRP A 89 12.64 0.65 -5.56
N LEU A 90 12.97 0.01 -4.44
CA LEU A 90 13.79 -1.20 -4.42
C LEU A 90 13.12 -2.36 -5.20
N LEU A 91 11.81 -2.51 -5.01
CA LEU A 91 11.01 -3.49 -5.74
C LEU A 91 10.96 -3.18 -7.24
N LEU A 92 10.87 -1.90 -7.62
CA LEU A 92 10.93 -1.48 -9.03
C LEU A 92 12.29 -1.79 -9.67
N GLN A 93 13.41 -1.57 -8.96
CA GLN A 93 14.73 -1.92 -9.47
C GLN A 93 14.88 -3.42 -9.68
N ARG A 94 14.39 -4.23 -8.74
CA ARG A 94 14.39 -5.69 -8.86
C ARG A 94 13.51 -6.15 -10.04
N ALA A 95 12.34 -5.54 -10.23
CA ALA A 95 11.44 -5.82 -11.34
C ALA A 95 12.06 -5.53 -12.71
N ASN A 96 12.80 -4.42 -12.81
CA ASN A 96 13.48 -4.04 -14.04
C ASN A 96 14.56 -5.06 -14.41
N LYS A 97 15.29 -5.60 -13.42
CA LYS A 97 16.29 -6.65 -13.65
C LYS A 97 15.68 -7.99 -14.03
N SER A 98 14.54 -8.36 -13.45
CA SER A 98 13.87 -9.65 -13.70
C SER A 98 12.92 -9.65 -14.91
N GLN A 99 12.72 -8.50 -15.56
CA GLN A 99 11.76 -8.30 -16.68
C GLN A 99 10.31 -8.74 -16.38
N ILE A 100 9.94 -8.84 -15.09
CA ILE A 100 8.58 -9.21 -14.69
C ILE A 100 7.68 -7.96 -14.78
N LEU A 101 7.01 -7.81 -15.94
CA LEU A 101 6.13 -6.67 -16.26
C LEU A 101 5.09 -6.37 -15.17
N GLY A 102 4.44 -7.39 -14.61
CA GLY A 102 3.43 -7.21 -13.56
C GLY A 102 3.99 -6.51 -12.32
N TYR A 103 5.17 -6.90 -11.88
CA TYR A 103 5.83 -6.32 -10.69
C TYR A 103 6.22 -4.86 -10.92
N ARG A 104 6.70 -4.54 -12.13
CA ARG A 104 7.08 -3.18 -12.53
C ARG A 104 5.88 -2.23 -12.51
N GLU A 105 4.77 -2.65 -13.11
CA GLU A 105 3.55 -1.84 -13.14
C GLU A 105 2.92 -1.70 -11.75
N GLY A 106 2.96 -2.74 -10.92
CA GLY A 106 2.53 -2.67 -9.52
C GLY A 106 3.33 -1.65 -8.70
N CYS A 107 4.66 -1.67 -8.82
CA CYS A 107 5.53 -0.71 -8.12
C CYS A 107 5.30 0.73 -8.60
N ARG A 108 5.14 0.94 -9.91
CA ARG A 108 4.81 2.26 -10.48
C ARG A 108 3.48 2.78 -9.95
N MET A 109 2.47 1.93 -9.88
CA MET A 109 1.17 2.29 -9.33
C MET A 109 1.27 2.62 -7.84
N SER A 110 2.05 1.87 -7.06
CA SER A 110 2.33 2.19 -5.65
C SER A 110 2.94 3.59 -5.49
N ILE A 111 3.91 3.94 -6.33
CA ILE A 111 4.53 5.29 -6.31
C ILE A 111 3.51 6.38 -6.68
N LYS A 112 2.64 6.14 -7.66
CA LYS A 112 1.58 7.09 -8.02
C LYS A 112 0.59 7.31 -6.87
N ILE A 113 0.18 6.23 -6.18
CA ILE A 113 -0.68 6.32 -5.00
C ILE A 113 0.01 7.12 -3.91
N TYR A 114 1.29 6.86 -3.65
CA TYR A 114 2.07 7.62 -2.68
C TYR A 114 2.09 9.12 -3.01
N ILE A 115 2.38 9.51 -4.26
CA ILE A 115 2.35 10.92 -4.69
C ILE A 115 0.97 11.54 -4.48
N GLY A 116 -0.09 10.83 -4.89
CA GLY A 116 -1.47 11.30 -4.67
C GLY A 116 -1.79 11.52 -3.20
N LEU A 117 -1.31 10.63 -2.32
CA LEU A 117 -1.47 10.73 -0.87
C LEU A 117 -0.73 11.95 -0.30
N ILE A 118 0.50 12.23 -0.76
CA ILE A 118 1.24 13.43 -0.36
C ILE A 118 0.52 14.71 -0.79
N ILE A 119 0.04 14.76 -2.04
CA ILE A 119 -0.75 15.91 -2.53
C ILE A 119 -2.00 16.09 -1.69
N PHE A 120 -2.72 15.01 -1.38
CA PHE A 120 -3.89 15.04 -0.52
C PHE A 120 -3.57 15.61 0.87
N ILE A 121 -2.51 15.14 1.52
CA ILE A 121 -2.06 15.66 2.82
C ILE A 121 -1.77 17.17 2.74
N ILE A 122 -1.03 17.62 1.73
CA ILE A 122 -0.69 19.04 1.56
C ILE A 122 -1.95 19.89 1.39
N ILE A 123 -2.87 19.46 0.51
CA ILE A 123 -4.14 20.18 0.28
C ILE A 123 -4.99 20.22 1.55
N SER A 124 -5.11 19.10 2.26
CA SER A 124 -5.86 19.05 3.52
C SER A 124 -5.28 20.00 4.57
N ASN A 125 -3.96 20.00 4.76
CA ASN A 125 -3.31 20.92 5.70
C ASN A 125 -3.45 22.38 5.28
N LEU A 126 -3.32 22.68 3.98
CA LEU A 126 -3.50 24.03 3.45
C LEU A 126 -4.95 24.51 3.66
N SER A 127 -5.94 23.65 3.37
CA SER A 127 -7.35 23.98 3.58
C SER A 127 -7.68 24.22 5.05
N ALA A 128 -7.12 23.42 5.96
CA ALA A 128 -7.28 23.60 7.40
C ALA A 128 -6.66 24.92 7.86
N PHE A 129 -5.48 25.28 7.33
CA PHE A 129 -4.84 26.56 7.62
C PHE A 129 -5.70 27.75 7.17
N PHE A 130 -6.29 27.72 5.98
CA PHE A 130 -7.19 28.80 5.53
C PHE A 130 -8.49 28.86 6.35
N PHE A 131 -9.11 27.72 6.67
CA PHE A 131 -10.37 27.69 7.42
C PHE A 131 -10.25 28.07 8.89
N PHE A 132 -9.14 27.72 9.55
CA PHE A 132 -8.92 28.04 10.97
C PHE A 132 -8.07 29.32 11.16
N GLY A 133 -7.25 29.69 10.18
CA GLY A 133 -6.47 30.92 10.20
C GLY A 133 -7.30 32.19 10.08
N GLU A 134 -8.48 32.15 9.45
CA GLU A 134 -9.44 33.27 9.46
C GLU A 134 -10.21 33.44 10.78
N ARG A 135 -10.11 32.48 11.72
CA ARG A 135 -10.82 32.51 13.02
C ARG A 135 -9.95 32.94 14.20
N MET A 136 -8.70 33.32 13.99
CA MET A 136 -7.82 33.96 14.98
C MET A 136 -7.62 35.43 14.62
#